data_AF-A0A1D6HEY8-F1
#
_entry.id   AF-A0A1D6HEY8-F1
#
_cell.length_a   1.000
_cell.length_b   1.000
_cell.length_c   1.000
_cell.angle_alpha   90.00
_cell.angle_beta   90.00
_cell.angle_gamma   90.00
#
_symmetry.space_group_name_H-M   'P 1'
#
loop_
_entity.id
_entity.type
_entity.pdbx_description
1 polymer ?
#
loop_
_entity_poly.entity_id
_entity_poly.type
_entity_poly.pdbx_seq_one_letter_code
_entity_poly.pdbx_strand_id
1 'polypeptide(L)'
;MYAHIAGVVNYCVPAGDAYQKALELAREINQKGPLAVKMAKKAIDQGAEVDLPSALAVEEECYQQVLHTEDRLEGLAAFAEKRKPIYKGK
;
A
#
# COMPACT_ATOMS: atom_id res chain seq x y z
N MET A 1 16.01 8.12 -17.52
CA MET A 1 16.51 9.05 -16.49
C MET A 1 15.65 10.31 -16.36
N TYR A 2 15.47 11.13 -17.40
CA TYR A 2 14.64 12.34 -17.33
C TYR A 2 13.19 12.10 -16.87
N ALA A 3 12.50 11.07 -17.40
CA ALA A 3 11.13 10.74 -16.98
C ALA A 3 10.99 10.37 -15.49
N HIS A 4 12.04 9.79 -14.89
CA HIS A 4 12.05 9.45 -13.47
C HIS A 4 12.20 10.70 -12.60
N ILE A 5 13.07 11.63 -12.99
CA ILE A 5 13.25 12.92 -12.29
C ILE A 5 11.99 13.77 -12.38
N ALA A 6 11.30 13.75 -13.52
CA ALA A 6 10.04 14.46 -13.72
C ALA A 6 8.83 13.79 -13.02
N GLY A 7 9.01 12.64 -12.35
CA GLY A 7 7.94 11.94 -11.64
C GLY A 7 6.94 11.19 -12.54
N VAL A 8 7.21 11.08 -13.83
CA VAL A 8 6.34 10.35 -14.79
C VAL A 8 6.43 8.84 -14.59
N VAL A 9 7.59 8.34 -14.15
CA VAL A 9 7.81 6.93 -13.81
C VAL A 9 8.45 6.80 -12.43
N ASN A 10 8.01 5.82 -11.64
CA ASN A 10 8.58 5.58 -10.31
C ASN A 10 9.94 4.87 -10.34
N TYR A 11 10.26 4.15 -11.41
CA TYR A 11 11.52 3.41 -11.55
C TYR A 11 12.08 3.52 -12.98
N CYS A 12 13.41 3.62 -13.08
CA CYS A 12 14.15 3.48 -14.34
C CYS A 12 15.17 2.36 -14.15
N VAL A 13 15.06 1.31 -14.95
CA VAL A 13 15.94 0.13 -14.92
C VAL A 13 16.59 -0.09 -16.30
N PRO A 14 17.65 -0.91 -16.40
CA PRO A 14 18.23 -1.27 -17.69
C PRO A 14 17.19 -1.84 -18.67
N ALA A 15 17.47 -1.71 -19.96
CA ALA A 15 16.58 -2.23 -21.00
C ALA A 15 16.42 -3.75 -20.84
N GLY A 16 15.16 -4.23 -20.87
CA GLY A 16 14.81 -5.63 -20.65
C GLY A 16 14.37 -5.97 -19.22
N ASP A 17 14.71 -5.15 -18.23
CA ASP A 17 14.49 -5.48 -16.81
C ASP A 17 13.17 -4.96 -16.23
N ALA A 18 12.42 -4.15 -16.99
CA ALA A 18 11.21 -3.48 -16.50
C ALA A 18 10.16 -4.46 -15.97
N TYR A 19 9.96 -5.59 -16.66
CA TYR A 19 9.01 -6.62 -16.24
C TYR A 19 9.45 -7.29 -14.93
N GLN A 20 10.75 -7.60 -14.80
CA GLN A 20 11.29 -8.20 -13.59
C GLN A 20 11.16 -7.24 -12.40
N LYS A 21 11.44 -5.95 -12.58
CA LYS A 21 11.25 -4.95 -11.53
C LYS A 21 9.79 -4.79 -11.13
N ALA A 22 8.86 -4.84 -12.09
CA ALA A 22 7.43 -4.81 -11.79
C ALA A 22 6.99 -6.04 -10.97
N LEU A 23 7.48 -7.24 -11.30
CA LEU A 23 7.18 -8.46 -10.53
C LEU A 23 7.77 -8.41 -9.12
N GLU A 24 8.97 -7.85 -8.95
CA GLU A 24 9.58 -7.65 -7.63
C GLU A 24 8.67 -6.80 -6.74
N LEU A 25 8.23 -5.64 -7.22
CA LEU A 25 7.30 -4.76 -6.51
C LEU A 25 5.96 -5.44 -6.21
N ALA A 26 5.41 -6.16 -7.18
CA ALA A 26 4.16 -6.90 -6.98
C ALA A 26 4.30 -7.96 -5.86
N ARG A 27 5.44 -8.68 -5.81
CA ARG A 27 5.72 -9.65 -4.75
C ARG A 27 5.88 -9.00 -3.39
N GLU A 28 6.47 -7.81 -3.30
CA GLU A 28 6.58 -7.06 -2.04
C GLU A 28 5.22 -6.58 -1.54
N ILE A 29 4.39 -6.03 -2.43
CA ILE A 29 3.04 -5.56 -2.11
C ILE A 29 2.15 -6.74 -1.68
N ASN A 30 2.26 -7.89 -2.34
CA ASN A 30 1.49 -9.09 -2.01
C ASN A 30 1.83 -9.68 -0.62
N GLN A 31 2.90 -9.24 0.04
CA GLN A 31 3.20 -9.62 1.43
C GLN A 31 2.49 -8.74 2.46
N LYS A 32 1.73 -7.73 2.03
CA LYS A 32 1.02 -6.80 2.91
C LYS A 32 -0.45 -7.19 3.04
N GLY A 33 -1.14 -6.64 4.03
CA GLY A 33 -2.59 -6.83 4.21
C GLY A 33 -3.36 -6.29 2.99
N PRO A 34 -4.07 -7.13 2.21
CA PRO A 34 -4.72 -6.70 0.97
C PRO A 34 -5.73 -5.58 1.16
N LEU A 35 -6.52 -5.63 2.24
CA LEU A 35 -7.49 -4.59 2.58
C LEU A 35 -6.81 -3.28 2.96
N ALA A 36 -5.71 -3.35 3.71
CA ALA A 36 -4.91 -2.18 4.09
C ALA A 36 -4.28 -1.49 2.87
N VAL A 37 -3.68 -2.25 1.95
CA VAL A 37 -3.12 -1.69 0.70
C VAL A 37 -4.20 -1.01 -0.13
N LYS A 38 -5.37 -1.66 -0.26
CA LYS A 38 -6.50 -1.10 -1.01
C LYS A 38 -7.01 0.21 -0.39
N MET A 39 -7.18 0.26 0.94
CA MET A 39 -7.63 1.46 1.63
C MET A 39 -6.58 2.57 1.62
N ALA A 40 -5.30 2.24 1.77
CA ALA A 40 -4.21 3.22 1.65
C ALA A 40 -4.19 3.88 0.27
N LYS A 41 -4.32 3.09 -0.81
CA LYS A 41 -4.40 3.65 -2.17
C LYS A 41 -5.63 4.56 -2.34
N LYS A 42 -6.80 4.14 -1.84
CA LYS A 42 -8.01 4.96 -1.89
C LYS A 42 -7.83 6.29 -1.15
N ALA A 43 -7.27 6.26 0.06
CA ALA A 43 -7.01 7.45 0.87
C ALA A 43 -6.05 8.43 0.17
N ILE A 44 -4.98 7.92 -0.45
CA ILE A 44 -4.02 8.75 -1.20
C ILE A 44 -4.68 9.35 -2.44
N ASP A 45 -5.33 8.53 -3.26
CA ASP A 45 -5.91 8.98 -4.53
C ASP A 45 -7.03 10.02 -4.31
N GLN A 46 -7.87 9.82 -3.30
CA GLN A 46 -8.99 10.74 -3.02
C GLN A 46 -8.55 11.94 -2.19
N GLY A 47 -7.64 11.75 -1.22
CA GLY A 47 -7.13 12.83 -0.38
C GLY A 47 -6.30 13.85 -1.15
N ALA A 48 -5.66 13.46 -2.26
CA ALA A 48 -4.91 14.37 -3.12
C ALA A 48 -5.79 15.39 -3.87
N GLU A 49 -7.10 15.15 -3.96
CA GLU A 49 -8.04 15.97 -4.74
C GLU A 49 -8.83 16.97 -3.89
N VAL A 50 -8.55 17.06 -2.58
CA VAL A 50 -9.29 17.87 -1.61
C VAL A 50 -8.37 18.65 -0.69
N ASP A 51 -8.93 19.58 0.10
CA ASP A 51 -8.17 20.28 1.14
C ASP A 51 -7.78 19.34 2.28
N LEU A 52 -6.77 19.73 3.06
CA LEU A 52 -6.18 18.89 4.10
C LEU A 52 -7.21 18.40 5.14
N PRO A 53 -8.09 19.24 5.72
CA PRO A 53 -9.18 18.77 6.58
C PRO A 53 -10.03 17.66 5.96
N SER A 54 -10.47 17.82 4.71
CA SER A 54 -11.23 16.79 4.00
C SER A 54 -10.39 15.55 3.70
N ALA A 55 -9.11 15.69 3.37
CA ALA A 55 -8.21 14.57 3.14
C ALA A 55 -8.04 13.71 4.41
N LEU A 56 -7.94 14.34 5.58
CA LEU A 56 -7.86 13.65 6.87
C LEU A 56 -9.16 12.90 7.18
N ALA A 57 -10.32 13.46 6.85
CA ALA A 57 -11.60 12.76 6.99
C ALA A 57 -11.68 11.51 6.09
N VAL A 58 -11.23 11.61 4.84
CA VAL A 58 -11.15 10.46 3.91
C VAL A 58 -10.20 9.39 4.43
N GLU A 59 -9.05 9.79 4.99
CA GLU A 59 -8.08 8.87 5.61
C GLU A 59 -8.70 8.14 6.81
N GLU A 60 -9.36 8.87 7.71
CA GLU A 60 -10.06 8.28 8.85
C GLU A 60 -11.12 7.26 8.40
N GLU A 61 -11.95 7.60 7.43
CA GLU A 61 -12.94 6.67 6.87
C GLU A 61 -12.30 5.38 6.32
N CYS A 62 -11.19 5.51 5.59
CA CYS A 62 -10.43 4.38 5.07
C CYS A 62 -9.80 3.54 6.19
N TYR A 63 -9.33 4.18 7.25
CA TYR A 63 -8.77 3.50 8.42
C TYR A 63 -9.84 2.70 9.18
N GLN A 64 -11.06 3.24 9.34
CA GLN A 64 -12.18 2.53 9.97
C GLN A 64 -12.51 1.21 9.25
N GLN A 65 -12.36 1.15 7.92
CA GLN A 65 -12.62 -0.08 7.15
C GLN A 65 -11.67 -1.24 7.51
N VAL A 66 -10.45 -0.95 7.99
CA VAL A 66 -9.45 -1.98 8.31
C VAL A 66 -9.38 -2.30 9.80
N LEU A 67 -9.99 -1.49 10.66
CA LEU A 67 -9.89 -1.59 12.12
C LEU A 67 -10.45 -2.90 12.68
N HIS A 68 -11.41 -3.53 12.00
CA HIS A 68 -12.06 -4.75 12.48
C HIS A 68 -11.72 -6.00 11.65
N THR A 69 -10.69 -5.92 10.81
CA THR A 69 -10.26 -7.02 9.94
C THR A 69 -9.43 -8.05 10.68
N GLU A 70 -9.50 -9.32 10.24
CA GLU A 70 -8.65 -10.41 10.74
C GLU A 70 -7.17 -10.10 10.46
N ASP A 71 -6.88 -9.51 9.29
CA ASP A 71 -5.53 -9.14 8.89
C ASP A 71 -4.89 -8.12 9.83
N ARG A 72 -5.66 -7.19 10.40
CA ARG A 72 -5.13 -6.27 11.42
C ARG A 72 -4.72 -7.02 12.68
N LEU A 73 -5.56 -7.93 13.16
CA LEU A 73 -5.27 -8.73 14.36
C LEU A 73 -4.05 -9.62 14.15
N GLU A 74 -3.96 -10.29 13.00
CA GLU A 74 -2.80 -11.08 12.60
C GLU A 74 -1.54 -10.24 12.49
N GLY A 75 -1.62 -9.02 11.94
CA GLY A 75 -0.49 -8.09 11.87
C GLY A 75 0.06 -7.75 13.27
N LEU A 76 -0.84 -7.48 14.23
CA LEU A 76 -0.46 -7.20 15.62
C LEU A 76 0.13 -8.44 16.31
N ALA A 77 -0.47 -9.62 16.12
CA ALA A 77 0.01 -10.87 16.69
C ALA A 77 1.39 -11.24 16.13
N ALA A 78 1.56 -11.21 14.81
CA ALA A 78 2.82 -11.51 14.14
C ALA A 78 3.95 -10.56 14.58
N PHE A 79 3.63 -9.27 14.77
CA PHE A 79 4.57 -8.30 15.32
C PHE A 79 5.00 -8.66 16.74
N ALA A 80 4.05 -8.95 17.63
CA ALA A 80 4.33 -9.34 19.01
C ALA A 80 5.17 -10.63 19.10
N GLU A 81 4.89 -11.59 18.21
CA GLU A 81 5.57 -12.88 18.12
C GLU A 81 6.87 -12.83 17.30
N LYS A 82 7.23 -11.69 16.70
CA LYS A 82 8.41 -11.49 15.83
C LYS A 82 8.48 -12.48 14.66
N ARG A 83 7.32 -12.80 14.07
CA ARG A 83 7.19 -13.67 12.90
C ARG A 83 6.63 -12.90 11.70
N LYS A 84 6.69 -13.51 10.52
CA LYS A 84 6.01 -12.97 9.34
C LYS A 84 4.49 -13.16 9.48
N PRO A 85 3.68 -12.12 9.17
CA PRO A 85 2.22 -12.25 9.16
C PRO A 85 1.73 -13.05 7.95
N ILE A 86 0.58 -13.70 8.10
CA ILE A 86 -0.13 -14.39 7.02
C ILE A 86 -1.48 -13.72 6.79
N TYR A 87 -1.50 -12.76 5.87
CA TYR A 87 -2.72 -12.04 5.51
C TYR A 87 -3.62 -12.84 4.56
N LYS A 88 -4.94 -12.72 4.74
CA LYS A 88 -5.98 -13.44 3.98
C LYS A 88 -6.98 -12.51 3.30
N GLY A 89 -6.87 -11.19 3.48
CA GLY A 89 -7.78 -10.21 2.88
C GLY A 89 -9.15 -10.19 3.54
N LYS A 90 -9.20 -10.39 4.85
CA LYS A 90 -10.42 -10.45 5.67
C LYS A 90 -10.22 -9.67 6.96
#